data_AF-A0A9Q3DLQ7-F1
#
_entry.id   AF-A0A9Q3DLQ7-F1
#
_cell.length_a   1.000
_cell.length_b   1.000
_cell.length_c   1.000
_cell.angle_alpha   90.00
_cell.angle_beta   90.00
_cell.angle_gamma   90.00
#
_symmetry.space_group_name_H-M   'P 1'
#
loop_
_entity.id
_entity.type
_entity.pdbx_description
1 polymer ?
#
loop_
_entity_poly.entity_id
_entity_poly.type
_entity_poly.pdbx_seq_one_letter_code
_entity_poly.pdbx_strand_id
1 'polypeptide(L)'
;MVWGGFCNIKKSPLIIMGPNACQTQGFIDNIYSIGLLPFYDYLQKQQQVPQHQAFTPCEDNAPVHTSLLSLQWKDSQGIIQFTQSEYH
;
A
#
# COMPACT_ATOMS: atom_id res chain seq x y z
N MET A 1 -13.83 -10.20 -3.00
CA MET A 1 -13.40 -8.87 -3.47
C MET A 1 -12.03 -9.01 -4.12
N VAL A 2 -11.59 -8.03 -4.89
CA VAL A 2 -10.24 -8.03 -5.46
C VAL A 2 -9.49 -6.78 -5.04
N TRP A 3 -8.20 -6.91 -4.83
CA TRP A 3 -7.30 -5.79 -4.60
C TRP A 3 -6.26 -5.73 -5.72
N GLY A 4 -5.92 -4.52 -6.12
CA GLY A 4 -4.81 -4.25 -7.02
C GLY A 4 -4.34 -2.81 -6.87
N GLY A 5 -3.06 -2.59 -7.11
CA GLY A 5 -2.44 -1.28 -7.18
C GLY A 5 -1.81 -1.04 -8.55
N PHE A 6 -1.51 0.22 -8.84
CA PHE A 6 -0.77 0.59 -10.03
C PHE A 6 0.05 1.86 -9.77
N CYS A 7 1.10 2.04 -10.58
CA CYS A 7 1.89 3.25 -10.65
C CYS A 7 2.23 3.48 -12.13
N ASN A 8 1.79 4.60 -12.70
CA ASN A 8 1.87 4.87 -14.14
C ASN A 8 1.33 3.69 -14.98
N ILE A 9 2.17 3.09 -15.83
CA ILE A 9 1.81 1.94 -16.68
C ILE A 9 2.04 0.58 -16.00
N LYS A 10 2.61 0.56 -14.78
CA LYS A 10 2.94 -0.67 -14.05
C LYS A 10 1.78 -1.03 -13.12
N LYS A 11 1.44 -2.32 -13.09
CA LYS A 11 0.35 -2.86 -12.27
C LYS A 11 0.93 -3.85 -11.27
N SER A 12 0.40 -3.85 -10.05
CA SER A 12 0.66 -4.93 -9.12
C SER A 12 -0.01 -6.22 -9.61
N PRO A 13 0.39 -7.38 -9.09
CA PRO A 13 -0.45 -8.56 -9.15
C PRO A 13 -1.85 -8.25 -8.59
N LEU A 14 -2.87 -8.84 -9.20
CA LEU A 14 -4.24 -8.81 -8.68
C LEU A 14 -4.36 -9.85 -7.56
N ILE A 15 -4.89 -9.45 -6.41
CA ILE A 15 -5.09 -10.34 -5.25
C ILE A 15 -6.58 -10.60 -5.06
N ILE A 16 -6.96 -11.88 -4.98
CA ILE A 16 -8.31 -12.28 -4.58
C ILE A 16 -8.38 -12.20 -3.06
N MET A 17 -9.17 -11.27 -2.55
CA MET A 17 -9.34 -11.06 -1.11
C MET A 17 -10.28 -12.13 -0.54
N GLY A 18 -9.72 -12.96 0.35
CA GLY A 18 -10.49 -13.85 1.21
C GLY A 18 -11.23 -13.08 2.31
N PRO A 19 -12.17 -13.73 3.02
CA PRO A 19 -13.02 -13.08 4.02
C PRO A 19 -12.24 -12.41 5.17
N ASN A 20 -11.08 -12.96 5.54
CA ASN A 20 -10.24 -12.41 6.60
C ASN A 20 -9.53 -11.10 6.18
N ALA A 21 -9.38 -10.84 4.88
CA ALA A 21 -8.72 -9.64 4.37
C ALA A 21 -9.57 -8.37 4.53
N CYS A 22 -10.82 -8.48 4.98
CA CYS A 22 -11.68 -7.33 5.27
C CYS A 22 -11.40 -6.70 6.65
N GLN A 23 -10.63 -7.37 7.50
CA GLN A 23 -10.20 -6.87 8.80
C GLN A 23 -8.79 -6.31 8.69
N THR A 24 -8.44 -5.29 9.48
CA THR A 24 -7.14 -4.61 9.38
C THR A 24 -5.94 -5.55 9.38
N GLN A 25 -5.82 -6.43 10.38
CA GLN A 25 -4.68 -7.37 10.45
C GLN A 25 -4.66 -8.29 9.23
N GLY A 26 -5.80 -8.83 8.84
CA GLY A 26 -5.89 -9.65 7.64
C GLY A 26 -5.57 -8.89 6.36
N PHE A 27 -5.89 -7.60 6.27
CA PHE A 27 -5.52 -6.74 5.15
C PHE A 27 -4.00 -6.54 5.11
N ILE A 28 -3.36 -6.30 6.25
CA ILE A 28 -1.90 -6.17 6.34
C ILE A 28 -1.23 -7.47 5.89
N ASP A 29 -1.66 -8.61 6.41
CA ASP A 29 -1.01 -9.89 6.16
C ASP A 29 -1.24 -10.38 4.72
N ASN A 30 -2.45 -10.18 4.18
CA ASN A 30 -2.87 -10.77 2.91
C ASN A 30 -2.91 -9.77 1.75
N ILE A 31 -2.67 -8.48 1.98
CA ILE A 31 -2.68 -7.47 0.92
C ILE A 31 -1.41 -6.63 0.95
N TYR A 32 -1.11 -5.99 2.08
CA TYR A 32 0.08 -5.14 2.14
C TYR A 32 1.38 -5.93 2.05
N SER A 33 1.49 -6.99 2.85
CA SER A 33 2.72 -7.77 2.94
C SER A 33 3.00 -8.57 1.67
N ILE A 34 1.96 -9.07 0.97
CA ILE A 34 2.13 -9.91 -0.22
C ILE A 34 1.98 -9.14 -1.54
N GLY A 35 1.30 -8.00 -1.53
CA GLY A 35 0.95 -7.24 -2.72
C GLY A 35 1.65 -5.90 -2.77
N LEU A 36 1.38 -5.04 -1.79
CA LEU A 36 1.86 -3.65 -1.78
C LEU A 36 3.38 -3.55 -1.69
N LEU A 37 3.98 -4.16 -0.65
CA LEU A 37 5.40 -4.06 -0.39
C LEU A 37 6.23 -4.70 -1.51
N PRO A 38 5.94 -5.93 -1.99
CA PRO A 38 6.67 -6.51 -3.11
C PRO A 38 6.53 -5.70 -4.40
N PHE A 39 5.37 -5.07 -4.63
CA PHE A 39 5.20 -4.17 -5.78
C PHE A 39 6.04 -2.91 -5.64
N TYR A 40 6.13 -2.33 -4.44
CA TYR A 40 7.02 -1.21 -4.16
C TYR A 40 8.50 -1.56 -4.38
N ASP A 41 8.96 -2.69 -3.83
CA ASP A 41 10.33 -3.18 -4.03
C ASP A 41 10.64 -3.39 -5.52
N TYR A 42 9.67 -3.91 -6.28
CA TYR A 42 9.78 -4.03 -7.72
C TYR A 42 9.96 -2.67 -8.40
N LEU A 43 9.16 -1.66 -8.05
CA LEU A 43 9.26 -0.31 -8.62
C LEU A 43 10.59 0.37 -8.30
N GLN A 44 11.11 0.23 -7.08
CA GLN A 44 12.42 0.74 -6.69
C GLN A 44 13.54 0.09 -7.53
N LYS A 45 13.51 -1.24 -7.69
CA LYS A 45 14.50 -1.97 -8.50
C LYS A 45 14.49 -1.55 -9.98
N GLN A 46 13.35 -1.08 -10.49
CA GLN A 46 13.21 -0.58 -11.85
C GLN A 46 13.59 0.90 -12.00
N GLN A 47 14.14 1.53 -10.95
CA GLN A 47 14.43 2.96 -10.86
C GLN A 47 13.22 3.86 -11.20
N GLN A 48 12.00 3.32 -11.07
CA GLN A 48 10.77 4.07 -11.32
C GLN A 48 10.36 4.94 -10.13
N VAL A 49 10.91 4.63 -8.95
CA VAL A 49 10.83 5.44 -7.75
C VAL A 49 12.27 5.60 -7.24
N PRO A 50 12.76 6.83 -7.02
CA PRO A 50 14.06 7.06 -6.40
C PRO A 50 14.20 6.25 -5.11
N GLN A 51 15.38 5.67 -4.89
CA GLN A 51 15.67 4.80 -3.74
C GLN A 51 15.47 5.48 -2.37
N HIS A 52 15.38 6.82 -2.36
CA HIS A 52 15.14 7.67 -1.20
C HIS A 52 13.80 8.40 -1.24
N GLN A 53 12.97 8.17 -2.26
CA GLN A 53 11.63 8.72 -2.29
C GLN A 53 10.70 7.78 -1.52
N ALA A 54 10.10 8.34 -0.47
CA ALA A 54 9.06 7.65 0.27
C ALA A 54 7.94 7.21 -0.67
N PHE A 55 7.52 5.96 -0.54
CA PHE A 55 6.33 5.49 -1.22
C PHE A 55 5.11 6.12 -0.58
N THR A 56 4.26 6.74 -1.40
CA THR A 56 3.03 7.37 -0.92
C THR A 56 1.83 6.75 -1.61
N PRO A 57 1.22 5.69 -1.05
CA PRO A 57 0.05 5.06 -1.63
C PRO A 57 -1.13 6.04 -1.59
N CYS A 58 -1.85 6.14 -2.71
CA CYS A 58 -3.11 6.86 -2.81
C CYS A 58 -4.24 5.86 -2.58
N GLU A 59 -4.72 5.79 -1.34
CA GLU A 59 -5.78 4.87 -0.90
C GLU A 59 -7.02 5.66 -0.50
N ASP A 60 -8.18 4.99 -0.46
CA ASP A 60 -9.36 5.60 0.13
C ASP A 60 -9.29 5.58 1.67
N ASN A 61 -10.30 6.17 2.32
CA ASN A 61 -10.37 6.28 3.78
C ASN A 61 -11.02 5.05 4.45
N ALA A 62 -11.05 3.88 3.80
CA ALA A 62 -11.61 2.68 4.41
C ALA A 62 -10.91 2.37 5.75
N PRO A 63 -11.63 1.81 6.75
CA PRO A 63 -11.06 1.57 8.08
C PRO A 63 -9.77 0.75 8.08
N VAL A 64 -9.62 -0.16 7.13
CA VAL A 64 -8.40 -0.97 6.97
C VAL A 64 -7.17 -0.14 6.59
N HIS A 65 -7.33 1.02 5.93
CA HIS A 65 -6.21 1.88 5.52
C HIS A 65 -5.82 2.90 6.60
N THR A 66 -6.80 3.36 7.37
CA THR A 66 -6.68 4.46 8.36
C THR A 66 -6.56 3.99 9.81
N SER A 67 -6.80 2.71 10.08
CA SER A 67 -6.60 2.14 11.42
C SER A 67 -5.15 2.26 11.92
N LEU A 68 -4.98 2.44 13.23
CA LEU A 68 -3.67 2.59 13.89
C LEU A 68 -2.67 1.51 13.49
N LEU A 69 -3.13 0.26 13.42
CA LEU A 69 -2.28 -0.87 13.08
C LEU A 69 -1.75 -0.79 11.64
N SER A 70 -2.57 -0.36 10.67
CA SER A 70 -2.10 -0.13 9.30
C SER A 70 -1.16 1.05 9.18
N LEU A 71 -1.40 2.11 9.96
CA LEU A 71 -0.50 3.27 10.04
C LEU A 71 0.87 2.85 10.55
N GLN A 72 0.92 2.19 11.71
CA GLN A 72 2.15 1.68 12.31
C GLN A 72 2.89 0.69 11.41
N TRP A 73 2.15 -0.18 10.71
CA TRP A 73 2.76 -1.10 9.76
C TRP A 73 3.40 -0.34 8.60
N LYS A 74 2.71 0.62 7.97
CA LYS A 74 3.27 1.43 6.87
C LYS A 74 4.50 2.22 7.30
N ASP A 75 4.45 2.85 8.48
CA ASP A 75 5.59 3.57 9.05
C ASP A 75 6.79 2.64 9.24
N SER A 76 6.57 1.41 9.74
CA SER A 76 7.64 0.42 9.91
C SER A 76 8.30 -0.03 8.59
N GLN A 77 7.59 0.12 7.46
CA GLN A 77 8.09 -0.17 6.12
C GLN A 77 8.63 1.06 5.39
N GLY A 78 8.65 2.24 6.03
CA GLY A 78 9.08 3.51 5.41
C GLY A 78 8.11 4.04 4.36
N ILE A 79 6.83 3.66 4.45
CA ILE A 79 5.75 4.13 3.56
C ILE A 79 5.12 5.38 4.18
N ILE A 80 5.23 6.53 3.51
CA ILE A 80 4.62 7.79 3.95
C ILE A 80 3.17 7.85 3.44
N GLN A 81 2.24 8.44 4.18
CA GLN A 81 0.88 8.67 3.68
C GLN A 81 0.71 10.06 3.07
N PHE A 82 -0.11 10.17 2.02
CA PHE A 82 -0.60 11.47 1.57
C PHE A 82 -1.65 11.94 2.57
N THR A 83 -1.33 12.94 3.38
CA THR A 83 -2.36 13.70 4.08
C THR A 83 -2.95 14.70 3.09
N GLN A 84 -4.27 14.64 2.85
CA GLN A 84 -5.00 15.52 1.92
C GLN A 84 -4.91 17.03 2.24
N SER A 85 -4.16 17.45 3.27
CA SER A 85 -3.99 18.83 3.71
C SER A 85 -3.07 19.68 2.82
N GLU A 86 -2.44 19.12 1.80
CA GLU A 86 -1.45 19.84 0.96
C GLU A 86 -2.01 20.44 -0.34
N TYR A 87 -3.33 20.46 -0.51
CA TYR A 87 -4.00 21.21 -1.58
C TYR A 87 -4.64 22.49 -1.03
N HIS A 88 -3.86 23.56 -0.94
CA HIS A 88 -4.32 24.94 -0.77
C HIS A 88 -3.62 25.87 -1.75
#